data_AF-E6V662-F1
#
_entry.id   AF-E6V662-F1
#
_cell.length_a   1.000
_cell.length_b   1.000
_cell.length_c   1.000
_cell.angle_alpha   90.00
_cell.angle_beta   90.00
_cell.angle_gamma   90.00
#
_symmetry.space_group_name_H-M   'P 1'
#
loop_
_entity.id
_entity.type
_entity.pdbx_description
1 polymer ?
#
loop_
_entity_poly.entity_id
_entity_poly.type
_entity_poly.pdbx_seq_one_letter_code
_entity_poly.pdbx_strand_id
1 'polypeptide(L)'
;MIRKSIPLNTARLLWAQCGGFCQNPECNEYLFRLIDEDMVSLANVAHIIGHGSSGPRSDHELAEHINKDGVENLVMLCLGCHKVIDELEQKFSVEEIISWKFSHANKIAGLFEIPSIRDENTLLKDINDLLDENAAIFREYGPYSENVLSGMGGDGLRVWRSRCLNTILPNNQRIIQIIEKNKRNFPYPWDIYSQMLLYKMHVDAFQDNCLSNNKINDYKLFPRSFDYLVKTKLNIPSEPPQIVAREELEYRFNQVNTFIERFLSNHDRIARLQELNRGTMLVDLKDGNALKVFVTNTYYFTDYTLDRVLEVDPAINAIICSSPAGQYSESAKTCCIEKGIGLFMLGEFMGAIRHNGENYLNFLLRADSEARSVGLKRILKNIQPPARICVYAFGSFLRRRVYRDVDLLIVYEGVANIAAVKNFESLLFSEVQKQFGQPDITVASTEEFSNLKLKYNNLTQVYP
;
A
#
# COMPACT_ATOMS: atom_id res chain seq x y z
N MET A 1 11.66 -45.95 -6.58
CA MET A 1 10.94 -45.53 -7.81
C MET A 1 10.77 -44.02 -7.76
N ILE A 2 11.17 -43.29 -8.81
CA ILE A 2 10.89 -41.86 -8.94
C ILE A 2 9.37 -41.74 -9.09
N ARG A 3 8.68 -41.15 -8.10
CA ARG A 3 7.23 -40.89 -8.22
C ARG A 3 7.01 -39.98 -9.43
N LYS A 4 6.14 -40.40 -10.35
CA LYS A 4 5.74 -39.59 -11.50
C LYS A 4 5.11 -38.29 -10.98
N SER A 5 5.52 -37.14 -11.51
CA SER A 5 4.97 -35.86 -11.08
C SER A 5 3.51 -35.75 -11.52
N ILE A 6 2.63 -35.32 -10.62
CA ILE A 6 1.23 -35.01 -10.92
C ILE A 6 1.17 -33.87 -11.95
N PRO A 7 0.27 -33.89 -12.95
CA PRO A 7 0.13 -32.80 -13.90
C PRO A 7 -0.14 -31.45 -13.23
N LEU A 8 0.42 -30.36 -13.77
CA LEU A 8 0.38 -29.03 -13.16
C LEU A 8 -1.04 -28.55 -12.85
N ASN A 9 -1.98 -28.71 -13.79
CA ASN A 9 -3.36 -28.26 -13.58
C ASN A 9 -4.13 -29.14 -12.60
N THR A 10 -3.81 -30.44 -12.51
CA THR A 10 -4.32 -31.34 -11.46
C THR A 10 -3.89 -30.86 -10.08
N ALA A 11 -2.60 -30.55 -9.92
CA ALA A 11 -2.08 -30.00 -8.66
C ALA A 11 -2.74 -28.66 -8.30
N ARG A 12 -2.89 -27.75 -9.27
CA ARG A 12 -3.58 -26.45 -9.06
C ARG A 12 -5.02 -26.63 -8.61
N LEU A 13 -5.77 -27.55 -9.24
CA LEU A 13 -7.15 -27.82 -8.86
C LEU A 13 -7.25 -28.43 -7.45
N LEU A 14 -6.35 -29.34 -7.09
CA LEU A 14 -6.28 -29.90 -5.73
C LEU A 14 -6.00 -28.81 -4.68
N TRP A 15 -5.05 -27.91 -4.95
CA TRP A 15 -4.77 -26.76 -4.08
C TRP A 15 -5.97 -25.81 -3.95
N ALA A 16 -6.68 -25.55 -5.05
CA ALA A 16 -7.90 -24.74 -5.04
C ALA A 16 -9.01 -25.39 -4.22
N GLN A 17 -9.20 -26.72 -4.34
CA GLN A 17 -10.21 -27.47 -3.59
C GLN A 17 -9.89 -27.58 -2.08
N CYS A 18 -8.61 -27.67 -1.70
CA CYS A 18 -8.25 -27.77 -0.28
C CYS A 18 -8.09 -26.41 0.42
N GLY A 19 -7.95 -25.32 -0.35
CA GLY A 19 -7.80 -23.97 0.19
C GLY A 19 -6.54 -23.77 1.04
N GLY A 20 -5.53 -24.64 0.90
CA GLY A 20 -4.32 -24.62 1.72
C GLY A 20 -4.42 -25.36 3.05
N PHE A 21 -5.52 -26.08 3.32
CA PHE A 21 -5.73 -26.83 4.56
C PHE A 21 -5.86 -28.33 4.32
N CYS A 22 -5.48 -29.14 5.31
CA CYS A 22 -5.64 -30.59 5.29
C CYS A 22 -7.11 -30.98 5.13
N GLN A 23 -7.42 -31.87 4.18
CA GLN A 23 -8.81 -32.28 3.89
C GLN A 23 -9.37 -33.33 4.88
N ASN A 24 -8.58 -33.83 5.82
CA ASN A 24 -9.10 -34.65 6.93
C ASN A 24 -9.98 -33.76 7.83
N PRO A 25 -11.29 -34.09 8.00
CA PRO A 25 -12.23 -33.27 8.76
C PRO A 25 -11.84 -32.98 10.20
N GLU A 26 -11.10 -33.90 10.85
CA GLU A 26 -10.66 -33.77 12.24
C GLU A 26 -9.32 -33.03 12.39
N CYS A 27 -8.66 -32.68 11.27
CA CYS A 27 -7.34 -32.05 11.27
C CYS A 27 -7.41 -30.56 10.91
N ASN A 28 -7.86 -30.22 9.70
CA ASN A 28 -7.89 -28.85 9.16
C ASN A 28 -6.59 -28.04 9.34
N GLU A 29 -5.43 -28.70 9.44
CA GLU A 29 -4.14 -28.03 9.64
C GLU A 29 -3.75 -27.22 8.40
N TYR A 30 -3.16 -26.04 8.61
CA TYR A 30 -2.60 -25.23 7.52
C TYR A 30 -1.37 -25.92 6.93
N LEU A 31 -1.36 -26.09 5.61
CA LEU A 31 -0.37 -26.91 4.91
C LEU A 31 0.93 -26.17 4.56
N PHE A 32 1.16 -24.99 5.13
CA PHE A 32 2.40 -24.25 4.94
C PHE A 32 2.99 -23.80 6.27
N ARG A 33 4.32 -23.71 6.30
CA ARG A 33 5.06 -23.11 7.42
C ARG A 33 6.04 -22.09 6.88
N LEU A 34 6.00 -20.90 7.46
CA LEU A 34 6.97 -19.83 7.22
C LEU A 34 8.00 -19.84 8.35
N ILE A 35 9.28 -19.91 8.00
CA ILE A 35 10.40 -19.75 8.93
C ILE A 35 11.31 -18.70 8.31
N ASP A 36 11.50 -17.58 9.01
CA ASP A 36 12.17 -16.39 8.47
C ASP A 36 11.51 -15.91 7.16
N GLU A 37 12.23 -15.95 6.04
CA GLU A 37 11.73 -15.60 4.70
C GLU A 37 11.38 -16.84 3.85
N ASP A 38 11.60 -18.04 4.37
CA ASP A 38 11.43 -19.30 3.63
C ASP A 38 10.08 -19.95 3.93
N MET A 39 9.35 -20.31 2.87
CA MET A 39 8.06 -21.01 2.95
C MET A 39 8.19 -22.47 2.54
N VAL A 40 7.74 -23.37 3.41
CA VAL A 40 7.76 -24.82 3.18
C VAL A 40 6.33 -25.38 3.13
N SER A 41 6.05 -26.23 2.13
CA SER A 41 4.82 -27.01 2.04
C SER A 41 4.89 -28.24 2.95
N LEU A 42 3.89 -28.41 3.81
CA LEU A 42 3.64 -29.58 4.65
C LEU A 42 2.55 -30.51 4.06
N ALA A 43 2.15 -30.26 2.81
CA ALA A 43 1.18 -31.08 2.11
C ALA A 43 1.81 -32.31 1.45
N ASN A 44 1.07 -33.42 1.48
CA ASN A 44 1.23 -34.53 0.55
C ASN A 44 -0.07 -34.73 -0.24
N VAL A 45 0.08 -35.10 -1.50
CA VAL A 45 -1.03 -35.61 -2.31
C VAL A 45 -1.09 -37.12 -2.09
N ALA A 46 -2.15 -37.58 -1.42
CA ALA A 46 -2.38 -39.00 -1.20
C ALA A 46 -3.25 -39.57 -2.31
N HIS A 47 -2.94 -40.79 -2.74
CA HIS A 47 -3.83 -41.59 -3.57
C HIS A 47 -4.94 -42.19 -2.68
N ILE A 48 -6.20 -41.97 -3.04
CA ILE A 48 -7.33 -42.62 -2.38
C ILE A 48 -7.26 -44.12 -2.63
N ILE A 49 -7.08 -44.53 -3.88
CA ILE A 49 -6.78 -45.90 -4.28
C ILE A 49 -5.34 -45.96 -4.80
N GLY A 50 -4.50 -46.75 -4.13
CA GLY A 50 -3.07 -46.89 -4.39
C GLY A 50 -2.70 -47.46 -5.77
N HIS A 51 -1.40 -47.37 -6.07
CA HIS A 51 -0.77 -47.91 -7.28
C HIS A 51 -0.45 -49.41 -7.13
N GLY A 52 -0.63 -50.17 -8.22
CA GLY A 52 -0.33 -51.61 -8.28
C GLY A 52 -1.39 -52.50 -7.62
N SER A 53 -1.22 -53.82 -7.73
CA SER A 53 -2.13 -54.83 -7.16
C SER A 53 -1.97 -55.05 -5.65
N SER A 54 -0.98 -54.40 -5.04
CA SER A 54 -0.67 -54.48 -3.60
C SER A 54 -0.58 -53.10 -2.95
N GLY A 55 -1.18 -52.08 -3.57
CA GLY A 55 -1.22 -50.72 -3.02
C GLY A 55 -2.39 -50.56 -2.06
N PRO A 56 -2.41 -49.51 -1.22
CA PRO A 56 -3.53 -49.31 -0.31
C PRO A 56 -4.87 -49.24 -1.03
N ARG A 57 -5.83 -50.06 -0.58
CA ARG A 57 -7.18 -50.17 -1.15
C ARG A 57 -7.21 -50.57 -2.64
N SER A 58 -6.15 -51.21 -3.16
CA SER A 58 -6.07 -51.60 -4.59
C SER A 58 -7.03 -52.71 -5.00
N ASP A 59 -7.65 -53.38 -4.03
CA ASP A 59 -8.71 -54.39 -4.18
C ASP A 59 -10.11 -53.80 -4.37
N HIS A 60 -10.25 -52.47 -4.27
CA HIS A 60 -11.52 -51.78 -4.45
C HIS A 60 -12.04 -51.88 -5.90
N GLU A 61 -13.37 -52.00 -6.09
CA GLU A 61 -14.00 -52.16 -7.42
C GLU A 61 -13.67 -51.03 -8.41
N LEU A 62 -13.50 -49.80 -7.91
CA LEU A 62 -13.13 -48.64 -8.73
C LEU A 62 -11.67 -48.66 -9.21
N ALA A 63 -10.82 -49.55 -8.68
CA ALA A 63 -9.39 -49.56 -8.96
C ALA A 63 -9.06 -49.76 -10.44
N GLU A 64 -9.91 -50.46 -11.19
CA GLU A 64 -9.74 -50.74 -12.63
C GLU A 64 -10.21 -49.58 -13.53
N HIS A 65 -11.12 -48.73 -13.03
CA HIS A 65 -11.79 -47.70 -13.84
C HIS A 65 -11.34 -46.27 -13.52
N ILE A 66 -10.73 -46.05 -12.36
CA ILE A 66 -10.30 -44.73 -11.92
C ILE A 66 -8.94 -44.36 -12.53
N ASN A 67 -8.80 -43.10 -12.99
CA ASN A 67 -7.48 -42.60 -13.33
C ASN A 67 -6.65 -42.46 -12.05
N LYS A 68 -5.60 -43.28 -11.92
CA LYS A 68 -4.78 -43.32 -10.70
C LYS A 68 -4.18 -41.96 -10.35
N ASP A 69 -3.80 -41.15 -11.34
CA ASP A 69 -3.26 -39.81 -11.12
C ASP A 69 -4.31 -38.70 -11.42
N GLY A 70 -5.59 -39.09 -11.53
CA GLY A 70 -6.73 -38.20 -11.74
C GLY A 70 -7.16 -37.50 -10.45
N VAL A 71 -7.72 -36.29 -10.58
CA VAL A 71 -8.15 -35.46 -9.44
C VAL A 71 -9.12 -36.23 -8.54
N GLU A 72 -9.98 -37.05 -9.13
CA GLU A 72 -10.95 -37.92 -8.48
C GLU A 72 -10.32 -38.95 -7.52
N ASN A 73 -9.07 -39.38 -7.77
CA ASN A 73 -8.35 -40.35 -6.94
C ASN A 73 -7.33 -39.71 -5.99
N LEU A 74 -7.28 -38.38 -5.91
CA LEU A 74 -6.25 -37.66 -5.16
C LEU A 74 -6.87 -36.80 -4.05
N VAL A 75 -6.27 -36.82 -2.86
CA VAL A 75 -6.68 -36.01 -1.71
C VAL A 75 -5.47 -35.26 -1.12
N MET A 76 -5.67 -34.01 -0.70
CA MET A 76 -4.64 -33.16 -0.09
C MET A 76 -4.64 -33.34 1.43
N LEU A 77 -3.56 -33.88 1.99
CA LEU A 77 -3.42 -34.13 3.42
C LEU A 77 -2.10 -33.56 3.96
N CYS A 78 -2.05 -33.26 5.25
CA CYS A 78 -0.76 -33.00 5.90
C CYS A 78 0.08 -34.28 5.95
N LEU A 79 1.40 -34.15 6.13
CA LEU A 79 2.32 -35.29 6.21
C LEU A 79 1.86 -36.36 7.23
N GLY A 80 1.31 -35.92 8.38
CA GLY A 80 0.82 -36.80 9.43
C GLY A 80 -0.42 -37.60 9.02
N CYS A 81 -1.46 -36.91 8.53
CA CYS A 81 -2.69 -37.57 8.08
C CYS A 81 -2.45 -38.52 6.90
N HIS A 82 -1.61 -38.12 5.94
CA HIS A 82 -1.22 -38.98 4.83
C HIS A 82 -0.58 -40.29 5.33
N LYS A 83 0.36 -40.21 6.28
CA LYS A 83 1.01 -41.39 6.84
C LYS A 83 0.00 -42.34 7.50
N VAL A 84 -0.93 -41.79 8.28
CA VAL A 84 -1.95 -42.56 9.00
C VAL A 84 -2.86 -43.33 8.05
N ILE A 85 -3.37 -42.69 6.98
CA ILE A 85 -4.31 -43.35 6.06
C ILE A 85 -3.66 -44.42 5.16
N ASP A 86 -2.34 -44.34 4.97
CA ASP A 86 -1.54 -45.32 4.23
C ASP A 86 -1.20 -46.52 5.11
N GLU A 87 -0.78 -46.31 6.36
CA GLU A 87 -0.41 -47.40 7.27
C GLU A 87 -1.61 -48.16 7.85
N LEU A 88 -2.77 -47.51 7.94
CA LEU A 88 -4.00 -48.06 8.50
C LEU A 88 -5.11 -48.17 7.46
N GLU A 89 -4.79 -48.59 6.23
CA GLU A 89 -5.71 -48.67 5.09
C GLU A 89 -7.06 -49.35 5.40
N GLN A 90 -7.06 -50.39 6.25
CA GLN A 90 -8.25 -51.15 6.64
C GLN A 90 -9.22 -50.35 7.53
N LYS A 91 -8.78 -49.23 8.10
CA LYS A 91 -9.60 -48.34 8.93
C LYS A 91 -10.21 -47.18 8.15
N PHE A 92 -9.75 -46.90 6.94
CA PHE A 92 -10.17 -45.74 6.15
C PHE A 92 -10.63 -46.21 4.78
N SER A 93 -11.95 -46.31 4.58
CA SER A 93 -12.51 -46.79 3.31
C SER A 93 -12.33 -45.76 2.18
N VAL A 94 -12.48 -46.21 0.93
CA VAL A 94 -12.43 -45.32 -0.24
C VAL A 94 -13.52 -44.25 -0.16
N GLU A 95 -14.74 -44.62 0.22
CA GLU A 95 -15.91 -43.74 0.34
C GLU A 95 -15.69 -42.67 1.41
N GLU A 96 -15.08 -43.04 2.54
CA GLU A 96 -14.78 -42.12 3.63
C GLU A 96 -13.83 -41.02 3.16
N ILE A 97 -12.72 -41.38 2.52
CA ILE A 97 -11.72 -40.41 2.04
C ILE A 97 -12.29 -39.56 0.89
N ILE A 98 -13.12 -40.14 0.02
CA ILE A 98 -13.87 -39.40 -0.99
C ILE A 98 -14.80 -38.36 -0.32
N SER A 99 -15.52 -38.74 0.73
CA SER A 99 -16.39 -37.83 1.49
C SER A 99 -15.61 -36.68 2.12
N TRP A 100 -14.41 -36.93 2.67
CA TRP A 100 -13.52 -35.89 3.18
C TRP A 100 -13.17 -34.87 2.11
N LYS A 101 -12.71 -35.35 0.95
CA LYS A 101 -12.34 -34.51 -0.20
C LYS A 101 -13.52 -33.62 -0.64
N PHE A 102 -14.70 -34.21 -0.85
CA PHE A 102 -15.88 -33.47 -1.32
C PHE A 102 -16.42 -32.49 -0.29
N SER A 103 -16.56 -32.91 0.97
CA SER A 103 -17.08 -32.07 2.04
C SER A 103 -16.18 -30.85 2.26
N HIS A 104 -14.86 -31.04 2.24
CA HIS A 104 -13.90 -29.94 2.36
C HIS A 104 -13.95 -29.00 1.16
N ALA A 105 -13.94 -29.54 -0.06
CA ALA A 105 -14.01 -28.72 -1.28
C ALA A 105 -15.30 -27.87 -1.32
N ASN A 106 -16.44 -28.43 -0.89
CA ASN A 106 -17.69 -27.70 -0.77
C ASN A 106 -17.64 -26.60 0.30
N LYS A 107 -16.98 -26.85 1.45
CA LYS A 107 -16.75 -25.80 2.45
C LYS A 107 -15.93 -24.65 1.87
N ILE A 108 -14.82 -24.94 1.20
CA ILE A 108 -13.97 -23.93 0.57
C ILE A 108 -14.74 -23.15 -0.50
N ALA A 109 -15.48 -23.83 -1.38
CA ALA A 109 -16.31 -23.17 -2.39
C ALA A 109 -17.40 -22.29 -1.75
N GLY A 110 -18.04 -22.78 -0.69
CA GLY A 110 -19.09 -22.07 0.06
C GLY A 110 -18.61 -20.76 0.71
N LEU A 111 -17.32 -20.63 1.04
CA LEU A 111 -16.74 -19.36 1.52
C LEU A 111 -16.89 -18.22 0.49
N PHE A 112 -16.95 -18.56 -0.79
CA PHE A 112 -17.08 -17.59 -1.88
C PHE A 112 -18.54 -17.39 -2.34
N GLU A 113 -19.49 -18.19 -1.83
CA GLU A 113 -20.89 -18.01 -2.14
C GLU A 113 -21.48 -16.81 -1.36
N ILE A 114 -22.37 -16.07 -2.02
CA ILE A 114 -23.15 -15.00 -1.38
C ILE A 114 -24.52 -15.63 -1.08
N PRO A 115 -24.92 -15.76 0.19
CA PRO A 115 -26.19 -16.37 0.55
C PRO A 115 -27.37 -15.55 -0.01
N SER A 116 -28.45 -16.25 -0.36
CA SER A 116 -29.72 -15.61 -0.69
C SER A 116 -30.47 -15.29 0.60
N ILE A 117 -30.50 -14.01 0.97
CA ILE A 117 -31.08 -13.49 2.20
C ILE A 117 -32.39 -12.79 1.86
N ARG A 118 -33.48 -13.17 2.55
CA ARG A 118 -34.82 -12.57 2.38
C ARG A 118 -35.25 -11.70 3.57
N ASP A 119 -34.58 -11.84 4.71
CA ASP A 119 -34.79 -10.99 5.87
C ASP A 119 -33.82 -9.80 5.85
N GLU A 120 -34.37 -8.58 5.83
CA GLU A 120 -33.57 -7.35 5.72
C GLU A 120 -32.69 -7.18 6.97
N ASN A 121 -33.21 -7.53 8.15
CA ASN A 121 -32.46 -7.39 9.40
C ASN A 121 -31.20 -8.26 9.42
N THR A 122 -31.31 -9.52 8.98
CA THR A 122 -30.16 -10.44 8.83
C THR A 122 -29.13 -9.90 7.83
N LEU A 123 -29.58 -9.43 6.66
CA LEU A 123 -28.66 -8.86 5.66
C LEU A 123 -27.93 -7.62 6.19
N LEU A 124 -28.63 -6.76 6.94
CA LEU A 124 -28.03 -5.55 7.50
C LEU A 124 -27.02 -5.87 8.62
N LYS A 125 -27.23 -6.92 9.42
CA LYS A 125 -26.24 -7.40 10.40
C LYS A 125 -24.95 -7.83 9.70
N ASP A 126 -25.05 -8.64 8.65
CA ASP A 126 -23.88 -9.10 7.89
C ASP A 126 -23.10 -7.91 7.28
N ILE A 127 -23.80 -6.88 6.81
CA ILE A 127 -23.17 -5.64 6.32
C ILE A 127 -22.53 -4.85 7.46
N ASN A 128 -23.23 -4.70 8.58
CA ASN A 128 -22.74 -3.93 9.72
C ASN A 128 -21.48 -4.53 10.32
N ASP A 129 -21.39 -5.85 10.43
CA ASP A 129 -20.19 -6.52 10.95
C ASP A 129 -18.94 -6.19 10.13
N LEU A 130 -19.08 -6.17 8.79
CA LEU A 130 -18.00 -5.78 7.88
C LEU A 130 -17.67 -4.28 7.97
N LEU A 131 -18.69 -3.42 8.12
CA LEU A 131 -18.50 -1.98 8.31
C LEU A 131 -17.78 -1.67 9.64
N ASP A 132 -18.15 -2.35 10.72
CA ASP A 132 -17.55 -2.16 12.04
C ASP A 132 -16.11 -2.70 12.11
N GLU A 133 -15.81 -3.82 11.43
CA GLU A 133 -14.43 -4.29 11.26
C GLU A 133 -13.58 -3.25 10.52
N ASN A 134 -14.10 -2.73 9.39
CA ASN A 134 -13.44 -1.68 8.62
C ASN A 134 -13.22 -0.42 9.47
N ALA A 135 -14.22 -0.01 10.26
CA ALA A 135 -14.13 1.15 11.12
C ALA A 135 -13.12 0.96 12.26
N ALA A 136 -13.04 -0.23 12.85
CA ALA A 136 -12.06 -0.56 13.88
C ALA A 136 -10.63 -0.49 13.33
N ILE A 137 -10.38 -1.10 12.16
CA ILE A 137 -9.08 -1.04 11.47
C ILE A 137 -8.72 0.40 11.12
N PHE A 138 -9.67 1.18 10.58
CA PHE A 138 -9.42 2.58 10.23
C PHE A 138 -9.08 3.43 11.46
N ARG A 139 -9.74 3.23 12.61
CA ARG A 139 -9.39 3.97 13.84
C ARG A 139 -8.01 3.61 14.35
N GLU A 140 -7.66 2.32 14.37
CA GLU A 140 -6.43 1.82 14.98
C GLU A 140 -5.19 2.03 14.10
N TYR A 141 -5.35 1.90 12.78
CA TYR A 141 -4.24 1.88 11.83
C TYR A 141 -4.34 2.95 10.74
N GLY A 142 -5.45 3.70 10.69
CA GLY A 142 -5.66 4.71 9.67
C GLY A 142 -4.60 5.82 9.69
N PRO A 143 -4.60 6.69 8.66
CA PRO A 143 -3.56 7.71 8.48
C PRO A 143 -3.46 8.72 9.63
N TYR A 144 -4.51 8.87 10.44
CA TYR A 144 -4.56 9.76 11.61
C TYR A 144 -4.56 9.01 12.95
N SER A 145 -4.27 7.71 12.95
CA SER A 145 -4.17 6.90 14.17
C SER A 145 -2.95 7.27 14.99
N GLU A 146 -3.01 7.10 16.31
CA GLU A 146 -1.85 7.34 17.20
C GLU A 146 -0.61 6.56 16.75
N ASN A 147 -0.78 5.35 16.20
CA ASN A 147 0.32 4.54 15.68
C ASN A 147 1.06 5.23 14.51
N VAL A 148 0.33 5.94 13.63
CA VAL A 148 0.92 6.70 12.52
C VAL A 148 1.44 8.06 13.01
N LEU A 149 0.73 8.72 13.92
CA LEU A 149 1.05 10.07 14.40
C LEU A 149 2.22 10.10 15.39
N SER A 150 2.34 9.09 16.25
CA SER A 150 3.37 8.96 17.29
C SER A 150 4.56 8.12 16.83
N GLY A 151 4.50 7.53 15.63
CA GLY A 151 5.42 6.52 15.15
C GLY A 151 6.84 7.04 14.92
N MET A 152 7.74 6.73 15.86
CA MET A 152 9.21 6.86 15.69
C MET A 152 9.80 5.85 14.68
N GLY A 153 8.98 5.08 13.94
CA GLY A 153 9.40 4.19 12.86
C GLY A 153 8.35 4.15 11.76
N GLY A 154 8.77 4.24 10.49
CA GLY A 154 7.90 4.34 9.30
C GLY A 154 7.01 3.13 8.99
N ASP A 155 6.73 2.29 9.98
CA ASP A 155 6.00 1.03 9.86
C ASP A 155 4.48 1.23 9.88
N GLY A 156 3.97 2.28 10.52
CA GLY A 156 2.53 2.53 10.64
C GLY A 156 1.81 2.65 9.30
N LEU A 157 2.37 3.40 8.34
CA LEU A 157 1.81 3.52 6.99
C LEU A 157 1.91 2.21 6.19
N ARG A 158 2.94 1.39 6.45
CA ARG A 158 3.09 0.06 5.84
C ARG A 158 2.03 -0.90 6.36
N VAL A 159 1.79 -0.89 7.67
CA VAL A 159 0.71 -1.67 8.31
C VAL A 159 -0.65 -1.21 7.79
N TRP A 160 -0.91 0.11 7.74
CA TRP A 160 -2.13 0.67 7.17
C TRP A 160 -2.37 0.14 5.76
N ARG A 161 -1.37 0.23 4.87
CA ARG A 161 -1.46 -0.27 3.50
C ARG A 161 -1.77 -1.76 3.46
N SER A 162 -1.12 -2.57 4.31
CA SER A 162 -1.39 -4.01 4.39
C SER A 162 -2.84 -4.29 4.83
N ARG A 163 -3.36 -3.58 5.82
CA ARG A 163 -4.75 -3.72 6.29
C ARG A 163 -5.78 -3.29 5.25
N CYS A 164 -5.49 -2.25 4.46
CA CYS A 164 -6.33 -1.88 3.32
C CYS A 164 -6.45 -3.03 2.32
N LEU A 165 -5.31 -3.61 1.91
CA LEU A 165 -5.27 -4.64 0.87
C LEU A 165 -5.88 -5.98 1.33
N ASN A 166 -5.60 -6.38 2.57
CA ASN A 166 -5.95 -7.72 3.06
C ASN A 166 -7.32 -7.80 3.72
N THR A 167 -7.92 -6.68 4.13
CA THR A 167 -9.19 -6.68 4.88
C THR A 167 -10.19 -5.66 4.33
N ILE A 168 -9.86 -4.37 4.31
CA ILE A 168 -10.85 -3.33 3.94
C ILE A 168 -11.35 -3.49 2.50
N LEU A 169 -10.45 -3.72 1.53
CA LEU A 169 -10.85 -3.92 0.13
C LEU A 169 -11.72 -5.18 -0.04
N PRO A 170 -11.34 -6.37 0.47
CA PRO A 170 -12.22 -7.53 0.48
C PRO A 170 -13.59 -7.27 1.12
N ASN A 171 -13.63 -6.64 2.31
CA ASN A 171 -14.87 -6.34 3.02
C ASN A 171 -15.77 -5.39 2.22
N ASN A 172 -15.18 -4.34 1.64
CA ASN A 172 -15.89 -3.40 0.78
C ASN A 172 -16.58 -4.12 -0.39
N GLN A 173 -15.84 -5.01 -1.04
CA GLN A 173 -16.37 -5.78 -2.15
C GLN A 173 -17.44 -6.79 -1.71
N ARG A 174 -17.26 -7.41 -0.53
CA ARG A 174 -18.24 -8.32 0.05
C ARG A 174 -19.56 -7.62 0.38
N ILE A 175 -19.53 -6.40 0.92
CA ILE A 175 -20.73 -5.58 1.16
C ILE A 175 -21.49 -5.33 -0.15
N ILE A 176 -20.80 -4.89 -1.21
CA ILE A 176 -21.43 -4.67 -2.52
C ILE A 176 -22.06 -5.96 -3.05
N GLN A 177 -21.33 -7.07 -2.96
CA GLN A 177 -21.76 -8.39 -3.40
C GLN A 177 -23.03 -8.87 -2.66
N ILE A 178 -23.08 -8.75 -1.33
CA ILE A 178 -24.25 -9.10 -0.51
C ILE A 178 -25.48 -8.33 -0.97
N ILE A 179 -25.35 -7.00 -1.17
CA ILE A 179 -26.46 -6.14 -1.58
C ILE A 179 -26.88 -6.45 -3.02
N GLU A 180 -25.95 -6.53 -3.97
CA GLU A 180 -26.24 -6.79 -5.39
C GLU A 180 -26.93 -8.14 -5.61
N LYS A 181 -26.50 -9.18 -4.89
CA LYS A 181 -27.10 -10.52 -4.96
C LYS A 181 -28.53 -10.53 -4.44
N ASN A 182 -28.82 -9.75 -3.40
CA ASN A 182 -30.07 -9.84 -2.65
C ASN A 182 -31.06 -8.70 -2.93
N LYS A 183 -30.68 -7.66 -3.69
CA LYS A 183 -31.54 -6.48 -3.93
C LYS A 183 -32.93 -6.78 -4.49
N ARG A 184 -33.10 -7.90 -5.20
CA ARG A 184 -34.40 -8.33 -5.75
C ARG A 184 -35.31 -9.03 -4.73
N ASN A 185 -34.79 -9.36 -3.54
CA ASN A 185 -35.56 -9.94 -2.45
C ASN A 185 -36.30 -8.88 -1.61
N PHE A 186 -36.01 -7.59 -1.82
CA PHE A 186 -36.60 -6.48 -1.06
C PHE A 186 -37.51 -5.59 -1.92
N PRO A 187 -38.45 -4.84 -1.30
CA PRO A 187 -39.35 -3.94 -2.02
C PRO A 187 -38.62 -2.86 -2.81
N TYR A 188 -39.16 -2.49 -3.97
CA TYR A 188 -38.69 -1.35 -4.76
C TYR A 188 -39.58 -0.12 -4.52
N PRO A 189 -39.00 1.08 -4.27
CA PRO A 189 -37.57 1.36 -4.14
C PRO A 189 -37.00 0.87 -2.79
N TRP A 190 -35.79 0.31 -2.83
CA TRP A 190 -35.05 -0.07 -1.64
C TRP A 190 -34.06 1.05 -1.26
N ASP A 191 -34.27 1.65 -0.10
CA ASP A 191 -33.50 2.80 0.41
C ASP A 191 -32.01 2.46 0.63
N ILE A 192 -31.71 1.27 1.15
CA ILE A 192 -30.34 0.75 1.31
C ILE A 192 -29.61 0.71 -0.02
N TYR A 193 -30.26 0.23 -1.10
CA TYR A 193 -29.64 0.19 -2.42
C TYR A 193 -29.33 1.60 -2.94
N SER A 194 -30.20 2.57 -2.65
CA SER A 194 -30.00 3.96 -3.08
C SER A 194 -28.76 4.58 -2.42
N GLN A 195 -28.56 4.36 -1.11
CA GLN A 195 -27.35 4.80 -0.41
C GLN A 195 -26.12 3.97 -0.82
N MET A 196 -26.29 2.69 -1.14
CA MET A 196 -25.20 1.82 -1.61
C MET A 196 -24.53 2.36 -2.87
N LEU A 197 -25.24 3.08 -3.76
CA LEU A 197 -24.62 3.65 -4.95
C LEU A 197 -23.50 4.65 -4.62
N LEU A 198 -23.68 5.49 -3.60
CA LEU A 198 -22.62 6.38 -3.11
C LEU A 198 -21.46 5.59 -2.49
N TYR A 199 -21.79 4.51 -1.78
CA TYR A 199 -20.80 3.61 -1.20
C TYR A 199 -19.96 2.93 -2.30
N LYS A 200 -20.58 2.48 -3.39
CA LYS A 200 -19.88 1.88 -4.53
C LYS A 200 -18.89 2.84 -5.17
N MET A 201 -19.27 4.11 -5.38
CA MET A 201 -18.37 5.14 -5.87
C MET A 201 -17.17 5.37 -4.94
N HIS A 202 -17.41 5.35 -3.62
CA HIS A 202 -16.32 5.40 -2.63
C HIS A 202 -15.41 4.17 -2.71
N VAL A 203 -15.97 2.97 -2.82
CA VAL A 203 -15.19 1.71 -2.90
C VAL A 203 -14.30 1.71 -4.13
N ASP A 204 -14.83 2.11 -5.29
CA ASP A 204 -14.06 2.21 -6.53
C ASP A 204 -12.90 3.21 -6.37
N ALA A 205 -13.18 4.42 -5.88
CA ALA A 205 -12.17 5.44 -5.63
C ALA A 205 -11.11 4.96 -4.61
N PHE A 206 -11.53 4.33 -3.52
CA PHE A 206 -10.66 3.81 -2.47
C PHE A 206 -9.74 2.68 -2.99
N GLN A 207 -10.29 1.77 -3.79
CA GLN A 207 -9.54 0.71 -4.46
C GLN A 207 -8.47 1.28 -5.40
N ASP A 208 -8.84 2.24 -6.24
CA ASP A 208 -7.90 2.89 -7.15
C ASP A 208 -6.75 3.55 -6.39
N ASN A 209 -7.03 4.25 -5.28
CA ASN A 209 -5.97 4.86 -4.46
C ASN A 209 -5.03 3.82 -3.80
N CYS A 210 -5.54 2.64 -3.48
CA CYS A 210 -4.76 1.56 -2.86
C CYS A 210 -3.90 0.78 -3.88
N LEU A 211 -4.44 0.55 -5.08
CA LEU A 211 -3.85 -0.33 -6.10
C LEU A 211 -3.11 0.42 -7.21
N SER A 212 -3.54 1.63 -7.55
CA SER A 212 -2.99 2.40 -8.66
C SER A 212 -1.82 3.28 -8.23
N ASN A 213 -0.82 3.38 -9.11
CA ASN A 213 0.19 4.44 -9.06
C ASN A 213 -0.36 5.77 -9.62
N ASN A 214 -1.47 5.75 -10.36
CA ASN A 214 -2.14 6.94 -10.88
C ASN A 214 -3.13 7.44 -9.84
N LYS A 215 -2.67 8.37 -9.01
CA LYS A 215 -3.48 8.97 -7.95
C LYS A 215 -4.47 9.98 -8.55
N ILE A 216 -5.76 9.77 -8.31
CA ILE A 216 -6.86 10.61 -8.82
C ILE A 216 -7.25 11.64 -7.77
N ASN A 217 -7.57 12.86 -8.21
CA ASN A 217 -7.90 13.99 -7.34
C ASN A 217 -9.35 13.98 -6.83
N ASP A 218 -10.33 13.58 -7.66
CA ASP A 218 -11.74 13.43 -7.25
C ASP A 218 -11.93 12.12 -6.47
N TYR A 219 -11.50 12.14 -5.21
CA TYR A 219 -11.51 10.99 -4.33
C TYR A 219 -12.77 10.99 -3.45
N LYS A 220 -13.77 10.17 -3.82
CA LYS A 220 -15.00 10.04 -3.02
C LYS A 220 -14.73 9.38 -1.68
N LEU A 221 -15.06 10.10 -0.60
CA LEU A 221 -14.89 9.64 0.77
C LEU A 221 -16.01 8.69 1.19
N PHE A 222 -15.76 7.97 2.29
CA PHE A 222 -16.72 7.03 2.85
C PHE A 222 -18.04 7.74 3.17
N PRO A 223 -19.18 7.30 2.59
CA PRO A 223 -20.46 7.96 2.79
C PRO A 223 -21.04 7.58 4.15
N ARG A 224 -20.88 8.47 5.14
CA ARG A 224 -21.42 8.28 6.50
C ARG A 224 -22.92 8.06 6.53
N SER A 225 -23.65 8.62 5.57
CA SER A 225 -25.09 8.39 5.42
C SER A 225 -25.43 6.91 5.21
N PHE A 226 -24.54 6.13 4.58
CA PHE A 226 -24.73 4.70 4.39
C PHE A 226 -24.60 3.93 5.71
N ASP A 227 -23.50 4.12 6.46
CA ASP A 227 -23.30 3.52 7.79
C ASP A 227 -24.41 3.91 8.77
N TYR A 228 -24.76 5.20 8.80
CA TYR A 228 -25.82 5.71 9.65
C TYR A 228 -27.18 5.08 9.32
N LEU A 229 -27.51 4.92 8.03
CA LEU A 229 -28.76 4.27 7.62
C LEU A 229 -28.81 2.80 8.05
N VAL A 230 -27.71 2.05 7.85
CA VAL A 230 -27.60 0.64 8.27
C VAL A 230 -27.80 0.53 9.78
N LYS A 231 -27.07 1.32 10.57
CA LYS A 231 -27.15 1.32 12.04
C LYS A 231 -28.51 1.75 12.56
N THR A 232 -29.12 2.76 11.95
CA THR A 232 -30.48 3.22 12.29
C THR A 232 -31.49 2.09 12.10
N LYS A 233 -31.46 1.38 10.97
CA LYS A 233 -32.37 0.24 10.73
C LYS A 233 -32.15 -0.93 11.68
N LEU A 234 -30.93 -1.10 12.18
CA LEU A 234 -30.59 -2.12 13.18
C LEU A 234 -30.86 -1.66 14.62
N ASN A 235 -31.33 -0.42 14.84
CA ASN A 235 -31.45 0.21 16.16
C ASN A 235 -30.13 0.29 16.92
N ILE A 236 -29.01 0.43 16.20
CA ILE A 236 -27.68 0.65 16.77
C ILE A 236 -27.46 2.15 16.92
N PRO A 237 -27.12 2.66 18.13
CA PRO A 237 -26.83 4.07 18.33
C PRO A 237 -25.67 4.55 17.45
N SER A 238 -25.89 5.64 16.71
CA SER A 238 -24.88 6.30 15.89
C SER A 238 -25.19 7.78 15.75
N GLU A 239 -24.15 8.60 15.56
CA GLU A 239 -24.33 10.04 15.34
C GLU A 239 -24.79 10.31 13.90
N PRO A 240 -25.84 11.12 13.69
CA PRO A 240 -26.27 11.48 12.35
C PRO A 240 -25.17 12.26 11.62
N PRO A 241 -24.97 12.04 10.32
CA PRO A 241 -24.09 12.89 9.54
C PRO A 241 -24.61 14.33 9.60
N GLN A 242 -23.73 15.28 9.93
CA GLN A 242 -24.05 16.70 9.83
C GLN A 242 -24.32 17.02 8.34
N ILE A 243 -25.45 17.67 8.05
CA ILE A 243 -25.82 18.10 6.69
C ILE A 243 -25.52 19.58 6.62
N VAL A 244 -24.31 19.94 6.20
CA VAL A 244 -23.96 21.33 5.88
C VAL A 244 -24.01 21.48 4.37
N ALA A 245 -24.84 22.42 3.91
CA ALA A 245 -25.04 22.69 2.50
C ALA A 245 -23.68 23.07 1.86
N ARG A 246 -23.20 22.22 0.94
CA ARG A 246 -21.98 22.34 0.10
C ARG A 246 -20.65 21.82 0.69
N GLU A 247 -20.62 20.69 1.40
CA GLU A 247 -19.36 20.20 1.98
C GLU A 247 -19.02 18.73 1.70
N GLU A 248 -17.94 18.50 0.95
CA GLU A 248 -17.26 17.20 0.84
C GLU A 248 -16.24 16.95 2.00
N LEU A 249 -16.17 17.80 3.04
CA LEU A 249 -14.95 17.95 3.87
C LEU A 249 -15.08 17.83 5.41
N GLU A 250 -16.28 17.57 5.95
CA GLU A 250 -16.60 17.92 7.35
C GLU A 250 -15.87 17.10 8.44
N TYR A 251 -15.71 15.79 8.31
CA TYR A 251 -14.99 15.01 9.35
C TYR A 251 -13.47 15.26 9.35
N ARG A 252 -12.94 15.66 8.21
CA ARG A 252 -11.53 15.94 8.05
C ARG A 252 -11.16 17.24 8.69
N PHE A 253 -12.03 18.25 8.65
CA PHE A 253 -11.73 19.56 9.24
C PHE A 253 -11.28 19.46 10.72
N ASN A 254 -12.04 18.76 11.58
CA ASN A 254 -11.68 18.60 12.99
C ASN A 254 -10.41 17.76 13.20
N GLN A 255 -10.26 16.65 12.46
CA GLN A 255 -9.04 15.84 12.53
C GLN A 255 -7.80 16.59 12.03
N VAL A 256 -7.95 17.33 10.95
CA VAL A 256 -6.89 18.16 10.34
C VAL A 256 -6.52 19.28 11.29
N ASN A 257 -7.49 19.99 11.88
CA ASN A 257 -7.18 21.05 12.83
C ASN A 257 -6.45 20.49 14.06
N THR A 258 -6.96 19.41 14.66
CA THR A 258 -6.31 18.73 15.78
C THR A 258 -4.89 18.27 15.43
N PHE A 259 -4.71 17.73 14.22
CA PHE A 259 -3.42 17.27 13.72
C PHE A 259 -2.45 18.45 13.51
N ILE A 260 -2.89 19.52 12.86
CA ILE A 260 -2.06 20.72 12.65
C ILE A 260 -1.69 21.36 13.99
N GLU A 261 -2.63 21.54 14.91
CA GLU A 261 -2.37 22.08 16.24
C GLU A 261 -1.36 21.22 17.01
N ARG A 262 -1.48 19.88 16.96
CA ARG A 262 -0.55 18.95 17.62
C ARG A 262 0.90 19.16 17.19
N PHE A 263 1.15 19.39 15.90
CA PHE A 263 2.51 19.47 15.36
C PHE A 263 3.06 20.89 15.25
N LEU A 264 2.21 21.89 14.96
CA LEU A 264 2.66 23.26 14.75
C LEU A 264 2.66 24.11 16.02
N SER A 265 1.77 23.88 17.00
CA SER A 265 1.63 24.78 18.17
C SER A 265 2.89 24.86 19.02
N ASN A 266 3.69 23.79 19.05
CA ASN A 266 4.94 23.73 19.82
C ASN A 266 6.20 23.96 18.96
N HIS A 267 6.04 24.35 17.70
CA HIS A 267 7.17 24.55 16.80
C HIS A 267 7.98 25.80 17.20
N ASP A 268 9.28 25.65 17.40
CA ASP A 268 10.19 26.69 17.90
C ASP A 268 10.19 28.00 17.09
N ARG A 269 9.90 27.94 15.78
CA ARG A 269 9.79 29.12 14.89
C ARG A 269 8.43 29.80 14.86
N ILE A 270 7.38 29.17 15.37
CA ILE A 270 6.02 29.70 15.31
C ILE A 270 5.76 30.52 16.58
N ALA A 271 5.32 31.76 16.40
CA ALA A 271 4.93 32.67 17.48
C ALA A 271 3.44 32.54 17.81
N ARG A 272 2.61 32.42 16.77
CA ARG A 272 1.15 32.29 16.91
C ARG A 272 0.55 31.54 15.72
N LEU A 273 -0.47 30.74 16.00
CA LEU A 273 -1.35 30.14 15.00
C LEU A 273 -2.75 30.72 15.18
N GLN A 274 -3.35 31.19 14.10
CA GLN A 274 -4.72 31.72 14.09
C GLN A 274 -5.50 31.11 12.94
N GLU A 275 -6.63 30.47 13.24
CA GLU A 275 -7.57 30.04 12.20
C GLU A 275 -8.29 31.25 11.60
N LEU A 276 -8.34 31.34 10.27
CA LEU A 276 -9.07 32.40 9.57
C LEU A 276 -10.43 31.90 9.07
N ASN A 277 -10.46 30.70 8.49
CA ASN A 277 -11.66 30.02 8.00
C ASN A 277 -11.35 28.53 7.80
N ARG A 278 -12.36 27.76 7.35
CA ARG A 278 -12.21 26.33 7.05
C ARG A 278 -11.10 26.09 6.03
N GLY A 279 -9.97 25.59 6.52
CA GLY A 279 -8.81 25.23 5.71
C GLY A 279 -7.79 26.35 5.49
N THR A 280 -7.96 27.55 6.07
CA THR A 280 -6.92 28.60 6.00
C THR A 280 -6.55 29.09 7.40
N MET A 281 -5.24 29.17 7.64
CA MET A 281 -4.70 29.70 8.88
C MET A 281 -3.61 30.75 8.63
N LEU A 282 -3.45 31.64 9.59
CA LEU A 282 -2.34 32.57 9.68
C LEU A 282 -1.29 31.98 10.63
N VAL A 283 -0.07 31.86 10.13
CA VAL A 283 1.09 31.38 10.88
C VAL A 283 2.05 32.54 11.06
N ASP A 284 2.06 33.12 12.26
CA ASP A 284 2.99 34.19 12.61
C ASP A 284 4.31 33.55 13.07
N LEU A 285 5.41 33.89 12.42
CA LEU A 285 6.75 33.42 12.72
C LEU A 285 7.45 34.38 13.69
N LYS A 286 8.37 33.84 14.50
CA LYS A 286 9.12 34.63 15.49
C LYS A 286 10.09 35.65 14.88
N ASP A 287 10.39 35.55 13.59
CA ASP A 287 11.21 36.51 12.86
C ASP A 287 10.40 37.72 12.34
N GLY A 288 9.10 37.78 12.64
CA GLY A 288 8.19 38.85 12.25
C GLY A 288 7.46 38.61 10.92
N ASN A 289 7.76 37.53 10.21
CA ASN A 289 7.03 37.14 9.01
C ASN A 289 5.69 36.49 9.36
N ALA A 290 4.67 36.70 8.53
CA ALA A 290 3.38 36.01 8.65
C ALA A 290 3.07 35.25 7.36
N LEU A 291 2.65 34.00 7.48
CA LEU A 291 2.29 33.14 6.35
C LEU A 291 0.79 32.84 6.39
N LYS A 292 0.10 33.13 5.29
CA LYS A 292 -1.25 32.64 5.03
C LYS A 292 -1.15 31.24 4.44
N VAL A 293 -1.58 30.24 5.21
CA VAL A 293 -1.38 28.82 4.89
C VAL A 293 -2.73 28.14 4.67
N PHE A 294 -2.88 27.55 3.48
CA PHE A 294 -4.02 26.69 3.17
C PHE A 294 -3.71 25.24 3.57
N VAL A 295 -4.61 24.57 4.26
CA VAL A 295 -4.46 23.20 4.72
C VAL A 295 -5.49 22.32 4.05
N THR A 296 -5.02 21.31 3.32
CA THR A 296 -5.84 20.37 2.58
C THR A 296 -5.60 18.95 3.03
N ASN A 297 -6.67 18.16 3.13
CA ASN A 297 -6.60 16.73 3.42
C ASN A 297 -6.68 15.88 2.15
N THR A 298 -6.31 16.41 0.98
CA THR A 298 -6.26 15.57 -0.22
C THR A 298 -5.22 14.45 -0.05
N TYR A 299 -5.52 13.26 -0.59
CA TYR A 299 -4.52 12.19 -0.71
C TYR A 299 -3.53 12.48 -1.84
N TYR A 300 -3.93 13.27 -2.83
CA TYR A 300 -3.06 13.63 -3.95
C TYR A 300 -3.35 15.02 -4.46
N PHE A 301 -2.42 15.93 -4.25
CA PHE A 301 -2.53 17.31 -4.69
C PHE A 301 -1.94 17.48 -6.09
N THR A 302 -2.72 18.11 -6.98
CA THR A 302 -2.35 18.31 -8.40
C THR A 302 -2.53 19.76 -8.81
N ASP A 303 -2.12 20.09 -10.04
CA ASP A 303 -2.31 21.41 -10.67
C ASP A 303 -3.77 21.86 -10.65
N TYR A 304 -4.72 20.96 -10.90
CA TYR A 304 -6.16 21.26 -10.77
C TYR A 304 -6.56 21.64 -9.33
N THR A 305 -5.96 20.97 -8.34
CA THR A 305 -6.21 21.31 -6.93
C THR A 305 -5.68 22.69 -6.61
N LEU A 306 -4.50 23.01 -7.13
CA LEU A 306 -3.89 24.33 -7.00
C LEU A 306 -4.81 25.41 -7.57
N ASP A 307 -5.32 25.22 -8.78
CA ASP A 307 -6.24 26.19 -9.41
C ASP A 307 -7.47 26.44 -8.53
N ARG A 308 -8.08 25.38 -7.99
CA ARG A 308 -9.22 25.50 -7.06
C ARG A 308 -8.88 26.26 -5.78
N VAL A 309 -7.70 26.01 -5.20
CA VAL A 309 -7.24 26.74 -4.00
C VAL A 309 -7.04 28.22 -4.31
N LEU A 310 -6.40 28.54 -5.44
CA LEU A 310 -6.11 29.92 -5.84
C LEU A 310 -7.36 30.71 -6.24
N GLU A 311 -8.41 30.04 -6.72
CA GLU A 311 -9.73 30.66 -6.93
C GLU A 311 -10.41 31.08 -5.63
N VAL A 312 -10.22 30.31 -4.56
CA VAL A 312 -10.76 30.62 -3.24
C VAL A 312 -9.97 31.76 -2.59
N ASP A 313 -8.63 31.67 -2.66
CA ASP A 313 -7.75 32.64 -2.03
C ASP A 313 -6.42 32.75 -2.80
N PRO A 314 -6.25 33.76 -3.67
CA PRO A 314 -5.03 33.91 -4.46
C PRO A 314 -3.86 34.46 -3.64
N ALA A 315 -4.08 34.91 -2.39
CA ALA A 315 -3.08 35.55 -1.54
C ALA A 315 -2.40 34.59 -0.55
N ILE A 316 -2.50 33.27 -0.77
CA ILE A 316 -1.85 32.27 0.07
C ILE A 316 -0.32 32.24 -0.13
N ASN A 317 0.41 32.05 0.96
CA ASN A 317 1.87 31.90 0.94
C ASN A 317 2.31 30.43 0.94
N ALA A 318 1.48 29.53 1.46
CA ALA A 318 1.79 28.11 1.53
C ALA A 318 0.54 27.22 1.48
N ILE A 319 0.75 25.97 1.10
CA ILE A 319 -0.23 24.90 1.09
C ILE A 319 0.37 23.70 1.82
N ILE A 320 -0.36 23.18 2.81
CA ILE A 320 -0.01 21.96 3.54
C ILE A 320 -0.95 20.84 3.11
N CYS A 321 -0.40 19.78 2.51
CA CYS A 321 -1.05 18.50 2.36
C CYS A 321 -0.98 17.76 3.70
N SER A 322 -2.04 17.87 4.50
CA SER A 322 -2.07 17.41 5.89
C SER A 322 -2.24 15.90 6.04
N SER A 323 -2.68 15.19 5.00
CA SER A 323 -2.83 13.73 5.06
C SER A 323 -1.45 13.08 5.22
N PRO A 324 -1.18 12.30 6.29
CA PRO A 324 0.10 11.62 6.45
C PRO A 324 0.37 10.57 5.35
N ALA A 325 -0.70 10.04 4.75
CA ALA A 325 -0.63 9.16 3.57
C ALA A 325 -0.79 9.93 2.24
N GLY A 326 -0.80 11.26 2.29
CA GLY A 326 -0.95 12.12 1.12
C GLY A 326 0.35 12.32 0.35
N GLN A 327 0.22 12.81 -0.88
CA GLN A 327 1.32 13.21 -1.75
C GLN A 327 0.88 14.39 -2.62
N TYR A 328 1.81 14.95 -3.38
CA TYR A 328 1.53 15.95 -4.41
C TYR A 328 2.33 15.67 -5.68
N SER A 329 1.83 16.11 -6.82
CA SER A 329 2.54 15.96 -8.09
C SER A 329 3.74 16.91 -8.18
N GLU A 330 4.77 16.48 -8.90
CA GLU A 330 5.96 17.30 -9.17
C GLU A 330 5.62 18.55 -9.99
N SER A 331 4.65 18.44 -10.91
CA SER A 331 4.12 19.57 -11.68
C SER A 331 3.49 20.63 -10.79
N ALA A 332 2.64 20.22 -9.83
CA ALA A 332 2.01 21.14 -8.88
C ALA A 332 3.06 21.84 -8.00
N LYS A 333 4.07 21.09 -7.54
CA LYS A 333 5.19 21.66 -6.77
C LYS A 333 5.97 22.68 -7.59
N THR A 334 6.25 22.38 -8.86
CA THR A 334 6.95 23.28 -9.79
C THR A 334 6.15 24.56 -10.02
N CYS A 335 4.85 24.43 -10.32
CA CYS A 335 3.94 25.55 -10.51
C CYS A 335 3.84 26.44 -9.25
N CYS A 336 3.79 25.83 -8.06
CA CYS A 336 3.83 26.56 -6.79
C CYS A 336 5.13 27.34 -6.61
N ILE A 337 6.29 26.72 -6.89
CA ILE A 337 7.60 27.39 -6.82
C ILE A 337 7.63 28.61 -7.75
N GLU A 338 7.16 28.47 -8.99
CA GLU A 338 7.11 29.57 -9.98
C GLU A 338 6.20 30.73 -9.52
N LYS A 339 5.12 30.41 -8.79
CA LYS A 339 4.21 31.40 -8.20
C LYS A 339 4.68 31.96 -6.86
N GLY A 340 5.80 31.48 -6.32
CA GLY A 340 6.29 31.89 -4.99
C GLY A 340 5.47 31.33 -3.82
N ILE A 341 4.74 30.24 -4.05
CA ILE A 341 3.88 29.56 -3.06
C ILE A 341 4.59 28.28 -2.59
N GLY A 342 4.64 28.06 -1.28
CA GLY A 342 5.22 26.84 -0.73
C GLY A 342 4.22 25.68 -0.71
N LEU A 343 4.42 24.61 -1.48
CA LEU A 343 3.61 23.38 -1.41
C LEU A 343 4.35 22.29 -0.63
N PHE A 344 3.76 21.78 0.45
CA PHE A 344 4.46 20.88 1.37
C PHE A 344 3.58 19.77 1.94
N MET A 345 4.18 18.63 2.23
CA MET A 345 3.69 17.74 3.30
C MET A 345 3.97 18.40 4.66
N LEU A 346 3.26 18.02 5.72
CA LEU A 346 3.42 18.67 7.03
C LEU A 346 4.88 18.70 7.52
N GLY A 347 5.59 17.56 7.47
CA GLY A 347 6.99 17.50 7.90
C GLY A 347 7.93 18.36 7.05
N GLU A 348 7.64 18.50 5.75
CA GLU A 348 8.38 19.42 4.87
C GLU A 348 8.13 20.87 5.26
N PHE A 349 6.89 21.26 5.57
CA PHE A 349 6.56 22.62 6.00
C PHE A 349 7.29 22.98 7.29
N MET A 350 7.27 22.10 8.30
CA MET A 350 7.97 22.31 9.58
C MET A 350 9.48 22.54 9.39
N GLY A 351 10.10 21.85 8.43
CA GLY A 351 11.49 22.10 8.06
C GLY A 351 11.66 23.39 7.25
N ALA A 352 10.80 23.61 6.26
CA ALA A 352 10.88 24.71 5.29
C ALA A 352 10.81 26.08 5.97
N ILE A 353 9.92 26.28 6.96
CA ILE A 353 9.74 27.58 7.65
C ILE A 353 10.97 28.05 8.44
N ARG A 354 12.04 27.25 8.49
CA ARG A 354 13.35 27.64 9.03
C ARG A 354 14.21 28.37 8.00
N HIS A 355 13.79 28.39 6.75
CA HIS A 355 14.52 28.90 5.59
C HIS A 355 13.71 29.99 4.87
N ASN A 356 14.37 30.68 3.93
CA ASN A 356 13.78 31.74 3.11
C ASN A 356 14.06 31.50 1.63
N GLY A 357 13.28 32.17 0.77
CA GLY A 357 13.47 32.15 -0.69
C GLY A 357 13.39 30.74 -1.27
N GLU A 358 14.34 30.40 -2.15
CA GLU A 358 14.34 29.10 -2.84
C GLU A 358 14.48 27.90 -1.88
N ASN A 359 15.23 28.06 -0.78
CA ASN A 359 15.40 27.00 0.23
C ASN A 359 14.11 26.72 1.02
N TYR A 360 13.22 27.71 1.12
CA TYR A 360 11.86 27.52 1.61
C TYR A 360 11.00 26.83 0.55
N LEU A 361 10.89 27.44 -0.65
CA LEU A 361 9.97 26.99 -1.69
C LEU A 361 10.26 25.57 -2.19
N ASN A 362 11.53 25.17 -2.25
CA ASN A 362 11.97 23.87 -2.77
C ASN A 362 12.70 23.02 -1.72
N PHE A 363 12.27 23.15 -0.46
CA PHE A 363 12.83 22.42 0.68
C PHE A 363 12.82 20.89 0.49
N LEU A 364 13.93 20.24 0.83
CA LEU A 364 14.10 18.79 0.81
C LEU A 364 14.33 18.27 2.23
N LEU A 365 13.59 17.23 2.63
CA LEU A 365 13.83 16.57 3.91
C LEU A 365 15.17 15.84 3.90
N ARG A 366 15.84 15.84 5.06
CA ARG A 366 17.09 15.09 5.25
C ARG A 366 16.94 13.60 4.91
N ALA A 367 15.83 12.98 5.35
CA ALA A 367 15.54 11.58 5.05
C ALA A 367 15.42 11.31 3.55
N ASP A 368 14.82 12.23 2.77
CA ASP A 368 14.71 12.09 1.31
C ASP A 368 16.09 12.21 0.64
N SER A 369 16.93 13.14 1.10
CA SER A 369 18.31 13.26 0.63
C SER A 369 19.12 11.98 0.91
N GLU A 370 18.99 11.43 2.11
CA GLU A 370 19.66 10.18 2.50
C GLU A 370 19.17 9.00 1.66
N ALA A 371 17.86 8.90 1.40
CA ALA A 371 17.28 7.87 0.53
C ALA A 371 17.81 7.94 -0.90
N ARG A 372 17.95 9.15 -1.46
CA ARG A 372 18.59 9.39 -2.77
C ARG A 372 20.04 8.90 -2.78
N SER A 373 20.84 9.22 -1.75
CA SER A 373 22.22 8.74 -1.63
C SER A 373 22.33 7.22 -1.49
N VAL A 374 21.42 6.58 -0.73
CA VAL A 374 21.36 5.11 -0.60
C VAL A 374 21.01 4.46 -1.93
N GLY A 375 20.09 5.05 -2.70
CA GLY A 375 19.74 4.56 -4.03
C GLY A 375 20.92 4.60 -5.01
N LEU A 376 21.70 5.69 -5.02
CA LEU A 376 22.95 5.77 -5.80
C LEU A 376 23.97 4.72 -5.36
N LYS A 377 24.18 4.54 -4.05
CA LYS A 377 25.06 3.49 -3.50
C LYS A 377 24.66 2.09 -4.00
N ARG A 378 23.37 1.81 -4.10
CA ARG A 378 22.85 0.54 -4.62
C ARG A 378 23.14 0.36 -6.11
N ILE A 379 22.93 1.40 -6.92
CA ILE A 379 23.31 1.37 -8.35
C ILE A 379 24.80 1.06 -8.47
N LEU A 380 25.64 1.81 -7.75
CA LEU A 380 27.10 1.66 -7.78
C LEU A 380 27.53 0.26 -7.37
N LYS A 381 26.95 -0.30 -6.30
CA LYS A 381 27.22 -1.69 -5.88
C LYS A 381 26.92 -2.72 -6.98
N ASN A 382 25.87 -2.49 -7.77
CA ASN A 382 25.45 -3.41 -8.83
C ASN A 382 26.34 -3.32 -10.07
N ILE A 383 26.75 -2.11 -10.48
CA ILE A 383 27.57 -1.92 -11.69
C ILE A 383 29.07 -2.15 -11.46
N GLN A 384 29.51 -2.26 -10.20
CA GLN A 384 30.89 -2.57 -9.79
C GLN A 384 31.93 -1.60 -10.38
N PRO A 385 32.18 -0.45 -9.72
CA PRO A 385 33.13 0.53 -10.21
C PRO A 385 34.54 -0.07 -10.35
N PRO A 386 35.31 0.31 -11.38
CA PRO A 386 36.71 -0.06 -11.52
C PRO A 386 37.53 0.30 -10.27
N ALA A 387 38.65 -0.39 -10.07
CA ALA A 387 39.57 -0.10 -8.97
C ALA A 387 40.07 1.35 -9.03
N ARG A 388 40.31 1.95 -7.85
CA ARG A 388 40.83 3.31 -7.69
C ARG A 388 39.92 4.41 -8.26
N ILE A 389 38.60 4.21 -8.15
CA ILE A 389 37.59 5.21 -8.47
C ILE A 389 36.76 5.50 -7.23
N CYS A 390 36.56 6.78 -6.94
CA CYS A 390 35.56 7.28 -6.00
C CYS A 390 34.42 7.93 -6.78
N VAL A 391 33.21 7.91 -6.24
CA VAL A 391 32.06 8.61 -6.84
C VAL A 391 31.40 9.51 -5.80
N TYR A 392 31.16 10.76 -6.19
CA TYR A 392 30.46 11.75 -5.39
C TYR A 392 29.17 12.17 -6.09
N ALA A 393 28.14 12.43 -5.29
CA ALA A 393 26.93 13.09 -5.74
C ALA A 393 26.85 14.47 -5.09
N PHE A 394 26.31 15.45 -5.80
CA PHE A 394 26.19 16.83 -5.31
C PHE A 394 25.01 17.53 -5.98
N GLY A 395 24.98 18.85 -5.88
CA GLY A 395 24.07 19.64 -6.71
C GLY A 395 22.63 19.65 -6.19
N SER A 396 21.70 19.95 -7.09
CA SER A 396 20.30 20.18 -6.72
C SER A 396 19.60 18.90 -6.24
N PHE A 397 20.03 17.75 -6.77
CA PHE A 397 19.57 16.41 -6.42
C PHE A 397 19.63 16.10 -4.91
N LEU A 398 20.61 16.64 -4.17
CA LEU A 398 20.76 16.37 -2.73
C LEU A 398 20.24 17.49 -1.82
N ARG A 399 19.67 18.57 -2.37
CA ARG A 399 19.23 19.71 -1.55
C ARG A 399 17.87 20.30 -1.93
N ARG A 400 17.25 19.84 -3.02
CA ARG A 400 15.97 20.36 -3.52
C ARG A 400 14.96 19.23 -3.73
N ARG A 401 13.69 19.50 -3.44
CA ARG A 401 12.60 18.54 -3.69
C ARG A 401 12.49 18.25 -5.18
N VAL A 402 12.33 19.29 -5.98
CA VAL A 402 12.35 19.27 -7.45
C VAL A 402 13.76 19.63 -7.91
N TYR A 403 14.34 18.78 -8.75
CA TYR A 403 15.68 18.93 -9.32
C TYR A 403 15.61 18.68 -10.84
N ARG A 404 16.59 19.19 -11.59
CA ARG A 404 16.61 19.06 -13.06
C ARG A 404 17.44 17.87 -13.53
N ASP A 405 18.53 17.63 -12.81
CA ASP A 405 19.59 16.71 -13.13
C ASP A 405 20.17 16.06 -11.87
N VAL A 406 20.93 14.99 -12.09
CA VAL A 406 21.69 14.27 -11.05
C VAL A 406 23.17 14.53 -11.29
N ASP A 407 23.73 15.49 -10.55
CA ASP A 407 25.14 15.85 -10.62
C ASP A 407 26.02 14.77 -9.95
N LEU A 408 26.89 14.14 -10.74
CA LEU A 408 27.82 13.11 -10.30
C LEU A 408 29.27 13.47 -10.68
N LEU A 409 30.20 13.13 -9.80
CA LEU A 409 31.62 13.29 -10.04
C LEU A 409 32.34 11.96 -9.83
N ILE A 410 32.94 11.46 -10.90
CA ILE A 410 33.81 10.28 -10.89
C ILE A 410 35.25 10.77 -10.70
N VAL A 411 35.89 10.35 -9.61
CA VAL A 411 37.27 10.71 -9.31
C VAL A 411 38.15 9.47 -9.42
N TYR A 412 39.18 9.51 -10.26
CA TYR A 412 40.11 8.40 -10.42
C TYR A 412 41.52 8.74 -9.91
N GLU A 413 42.22 7.73 -9.38
CA GLU A 413 43.59 7.86 -8.88
C GLU A 413 44.62 7.23 -9.83
N GLY A 414 45.65 8.01 -10.20
CA GLY A 414 46.77 7.56 -11.02
C GLY A 414 46.45 7.43 -12.52
N VAL A 415 47.15 6.53 -13.23
CA VAL A 415 46.89 6.26 -14.65
C VAL A 415 45.66 5.36 -14.77
N ALA A 416 44.49 5.98 -14.82
CA ALA A 416 43.25 5.23 -15.03
C ALA A 416 43.25 4.56 -16.40
N ASN A 417 42.70 3.34 -16.46
CA ASN A 417 42.31 2.75 -17.74
C ASN A 417 41.14 3.57 -18.30
N ILE A 418 41.45 4.55 -19.16
CA ILE A 418 40.48 5.49 -19.74
C ILE A 418 39.30 4.75 -20.38
N ALA A 419 39.54 3.60 -21.01
CA ALA A 419 38.47 2.79 -21.59
C ALA A 419 37.54 2.19 -20.52
N ALA A 420 38.10 1.73 -19.40
CA ALA A 420 37.31 1.23 -18.28
C ALA A 420 36.49 2.34 -17.61
N VAL A 421 37.06 3.55 -17.45
CA VAL A 421 36.35 4.70 -16.89
C VAL A 421 35.19 5.12 -17.81
N LYS A 422 35.40 5.22 -19.12
CA LYS A 422 34.34 5.56 -20.09
C LYS A 422 33.21 4.52 -20.14
N ASN A 423 33.56 3.25 -20.06
CA ASN A 423 32.57 2.17 -19.99
C ASN A 423 31.75 2.28 -18.70
N PHE A 424 32.41 2.52 -17.57
CA PHE A 424 31.76 2.72 -16.28
C PHE A 424 30.85 3.96 -16.28
N GLU A 425 31.32 5.09 -16.81
CA GLU A 425 30.54 6.32 -16.98
C GLU A 425 29.26 6.06 -17.79
N SER A 426 29.36 5.34 -18.91
CA SER A 426 28.21 5.01 -19.77
C SER A 426 27.19 4.11 -19.06
N LEU A 427 27.66 3.14 -18.26
CA LEU A 427 26.80 2.27 -17.46
C LEU A 427 26.11 3.05 -16.35
N LEU A 428 26.86 3.88 -15.61
CA LEU A 428 26.34 4.72 -14.55
C LEU A 428 25.30 5.69 -15.10
N PHE A 429 25.57 6.32 -16.24
CA PHE A 429 24.63 7.20 -16.93
C PHE A 429 23.30 6.47 -17.19
N SER A 430 23.35 5.29 -17.80
CA SER A 430 22.14 4.52 -18.14
C SER A 430 21.32 4.14 -16.91
N GLU A 431 21.97 3.64 -15.84
CA GLU A 431 21.26 3.21 -14.64
C GLU A 431 20.70 4.38 -13.81
N VAL A 432 21.43 5.49 -13.73
CA VAL A 432 20.95 6.70 -13.04
C VAL A 432 19.81 7.33 -13.84
N GLN A 433 19.90 7.37 -15.17
CA GLN A 433 18.83 7.90 -16.03
C GLN A 433 17.51 7.16 -15.82
N LYS A 434 17.56 5.82 -15.73
CA LYS A 434 16.38 4.98 -15.49
C LYS A 434 15.73 5.24 -14.13
N GLN A 435 16.52 5.47 -13.09
CA GLN A 435 15.99 5.53 -11.72
C GLN A 435 15.72 6.96 -11.22
N PHE A 436 16.55 7.93 -11.59
CA PHE A 436 16.56 9.27 -10.99
C PHE A 436 16.39 10.41 -12.00
N GLY A 437 16.32 10.12 -13.30
CA GLY A 437 16.27 11.13 -14.35
C GLY A 437 17.65 11.53 -14.84
N GLN A 438 17.74 12.64 -15.56
CA GLN A 438 18.92 13.00 -16.37
C GLN A 438 20.20 13.16 -15.52
N PRO A 439 21.23 12.32 -15.71
CA PRO A 439 22.51 12.52 -15.04
C PRO A 439 23.39 13.55 -15.76
N ASP A 440 24.15 14.30 -14.98
CA ASP A 440 25.27 15.13 -15.42
C ASP A 440 26.55 14.60 -14.73
N ILE A 441 27.43 13.97 -15.52
CA ILE A 441 28.60 13.27 -14.99
C ILE A 441 29.86 14.02 -15.39
N THR A 442 30.61 14.45 -14.38
CA THR A 442 31.98 14.96 -14.55
C THR A 442 32.98 13.87 -14.18
N VAL A 443 34.05 13.74 -14.95
CA VAL A 443 35.16 12.82 -14.65
C VAL A 443 36.40 13.68 -14.38
N ALA A 444 37.08 13.41 -13.26
CA ALA A 444 38.26 14.14 -12.83
C ALA A 444 39.31 13.21 -12.23
N SER A 445 40.58 13.55 -12.38
CA SER A 445 41.68 12.99 -11.59
C SER A 445 41.62 13.49 -10.14
N THR A 446 42.30 12.81 -9.22
CA THR A 446 42.45 13.28 -7.82
C THR A 446 43.03 14.70 -7.73
N GLU A 447 43.93 15.07 -8.64
CA GLU A 447 44.53 16.40 -8.70
C GLU A 447 43.50 17.46 -9.14
N GLU A 448 42.75 17.19 -10.22
CA GLU A 448 41.67 18.08 -10.67
C GLU A 448 40.60 18.23 -9.58
N PHE A 449 40.22 17.13 -8.92
CA PHE A 449 39.27 17.13 -7.82
C PHE A 449 39.71 18.03 -6.66
N SER A 450 40.99 17.99 -6.28
CA SER A 450 41.53 18.83 -5.20
C SER A 450 41.48 20.34 -5.50
N ASN A 451 41.43 20.70 -6.80
CA ASN A 451 41.37 22.07 -7.28
C ASN A 451 39.95 22.55 -7.61
N LEU A 452 38.94 21.67 -7.59
CA LEU A 452 37.56 22.03 -7.89
C LEU A 452 36.96 22.95 -6.80
N LYS A 453 36.28 24.02 -7.24
CA LYS A 453 35.50 24.90 -6.38
C LYS A 453 34.04 24.84 -6.76
N LEU A 454 33.22 24.25 -5.88
CA LEU A 454 31.78 24.18 -6.06
C LEU A 454 31.11 25.44 -5.52
N LYS A 455 30.20 26.04 -6.30
CA LYS A 455 29.37 27.17 -5.87
C LYS A 455 28.53 26.82 -4.62
N TYR A 456 28.06 25.59 -4.55
CA TYR A 456 27.33 25.04 -3.41
C TYR A 456 27.98 23.71 -3.03
N ASN A 457 28.77 23.69 -1.96
CA ASN A 457 29.49 22.49 -1.55
C ASN A 457 28.60 21.58 -0.67
N ASN A 458 27.91 20.64 -1.31
CA ASN A 458 27.17 19.56 -0.69
C ASN A 458 27.63 18.17 -1.17
N LEU A 459 28.92 18.04 -1.47
CA LEU A 459 29.52 16.78 -1.91
C LEU A 459 29.22 15.66 -0.91
N THR A 460 28.65 14.58 -1.42
CA THR A 460 28.35 13.38 -0.66
C THR A 460 29.00 12.19 -1.37
N GLN A 461 29.92 11.53 -0.69
CA GLN A 461 30.57 10.33 -1.23
C GLN A 461 29.55 9.18 -1.28
N VAL A 462 29.27 8.68 -2.48
CA VAL A 462 28.33 7.58 -2.74
C VAL A 462 29.05 6.29 -3.12
N TYR A 463 30.35 6.35 -3.44
CA TYR A 463 31.22 5.19 -3.51
C TYR A 463 32.63 5.56 -3.05
N PRO A 464 33.20 4.79 -2.09
CA PRO A 464 34.51 5.08 -1.51
C PRO A 464 35.67 4.82 -2.46
#